data_AF-A0A0R2DQU4-F1
#
_entry.id   AF-A0A0R2DQU4-F1
#
_cell.length_a   1.000
_cell.length_b   1.000
_cell.length_c   1.000
_cell.angle_alpha   90.00
_cell.angle_beta   90.00
_cell.angle_gamma   90.00
#
_symmetry.space_group_name_H-M   'P 1'
#
loop_
_entity.id
_entity.type
_entity.pdbx_description
1 polymer ?
#
loop_
_entity_poly.entity_id
_entity_poly.type
_entity_poly.pdbx_seq_one_letter_code
_entity_poly.pdbx_strand_id
1 'polypeptide(L)'
;MLKITKFITLIVATMGVTGGIITTTNPVTASANTKFRYYKNIKDHTYKIKTTKPYVYSNGKITHKTIFMLGAFGDKGEYVLVTYASHVTQNGKKVVYYKFKNGAGFTGWVRRSALKKGNTTKSVTRILKTVKPHKGWS
;
A
#
# COMPACT_ATOMS: atom_id res chain seq x y z
N MET A 1 -29.61 -0.17 -27.36
CA MET A 1 -30.30 0.11 -26.08
C MET A 1 -29.62 1.28 -25.39
N LEU A 2 -30.44 2.20 -24.89
CA LEU A 2 -30.18 3.60 -24.56
C LEU A 2 -29.30 3.78 -23.30
N LYS A 3 -28.41 4.78 -23.32
CA LYS A 3 -27.64 5.28 -22.16
C LYS A 3 -28.58 5.97 -21.18
N ILE A 4 -28.51 5.65 -19.89
CA ILE A 4 -29.28 6.33 -18.84
C ILE A 4 -28.35 7.13 -17.92
N THR A 5 -28.40 8.42 -18.16
CA THR A 5 -27.95 9.55 -17.35
C THR A 5 -28.74 9.62 -16.04
N LYS A 6 -28.08 9.86 -14.90
CA LYS A 6 -28.70 10.54 -13.74
C LYS A 6 -27.71 11.56 -13.15
N PHE A 7 -27.93 12.81 -13.53
CA PHE A 7 -27.44 14.02 -12.88
C PHE A 7 -28.05 14.11 -11.47
N ILE A 8 -27.25 14.40 -10.45
CA ILE A 8 -27.74 15.06 -9.24
C ILE A 8 -27.11 16.46 -9.25
N THR A 9 -27.91 17.37 -9.79
CA THR A 9 -27.68 18.80 -9.84
C THR A 9 -28.13 19.39 -8.50
N LEU A 10 -27.19 19.87 -7.68
CA LEU A 10 -27.52 20.74 -6.55
C LEU A 10 -27.06 22.16 -6.93
N ILE A 11 -28.01 22.95 -7.45
CA ILE A 11 -27.84 24.40 -7.63
C ILE A 11 -28.20 25.04 -6.29
N VAL A 12 -27.19 25.58 -5.61
CA VAL A 12 -27.40 26.67 -4.64
C VAL A 12 -26.76 27.90 -5.27
N ALA A 13 -27.60 28.79 -5.77
CA ALA A 13 -27.22 30.10 -6.26
C ALA A 13 -27.57 31.13 -5.18
N THR A 14 -26.56 31.82 -4.63
CA THR A 14 -26.73 33.16 -4.06
C THR A 14 -25.46 33.97 -4.28
N MET A 15 -25.53 34.78 -5.35
CA MET A 15 -25.00 36.13 -5.56
C MET A 15 -23.71 36.54 -4.82
N GLY A 16 -22.65 36.73 -5.60
CA GLY A 16 -21.45 37.47 -5.23
C GLY A 16 -20.77 37.97 -6.50
N VAL A 17 -21.01 39.23 -6.83
CA VAL A 17 -20.36 40.00 -7.91
C VAL A 17 -18.86 40.03 -7.61
N THR A 18 -18.00 39.73 -8.60
CA THR A 18 -16.70 40.38 -8.91
C THR A 18 -15.96 39.51 -9.93
N GLY A 19 -15.40 40.13 -10.97
CA GLY A 19 -14.77 39.48 -12.13
C GLY A 19 -13.79 38.35 -11.78
N GLY A 20 -13.94 37.23 -12.47
CA GLY A 20 -13.09 36.05 -12.29
C GLY A 20 -12.91 35.33 -13.62
N ILE A 21 -11.66 35.24 -14.04
CA ILE A 21 -11.15 34.57 -15.24
C ILE A 21 -11.81 33.19 -15.39
N ILE A 22 -12.40 32.91 -16.56
CA ILE A 22 -12.83 31.55 -16.91
C ILE A 22 -11.56 30.72 -17.15
N THR A 23 -10.97 30.19 -16.09
CA THR A 23 -9.92 29.17 -16.24
C THR A 23 -10.62 27.86 -16.58
N THR A 24 -10.58 27.47 -17.85
CA THR A 24 -10.84 26.11 -18.31
C THR A 24 -9.86 25.18 -17.59
N THR A 25 -10.30 24.56 -16.50
CA THR A 25 -9.55 23.50 -15.85
C THR A 25 -9.69 22.25 -16.72
N ASN A 26 -8.80 22.09 -17.71
CA ASN A 26 -8.58 20.78 -18.29
C ASN A 26 -8.28 19.84 -17.11
N PRO A 27 -9.02 18.73 -16.93
CA PRO A 27 -8.67 17.77 -15.92
C PRO A 27 -7.29 17.25 -16.27
N VAL A 28 -6.28 17.64 -15.50
CA VAL A 28 -4.96 17.00 -15.56
C VAL A 28 -5.19 15.61 -15.01
N THR A 29 -5.46 14.66 -15.89
CA THR A 29 -5.47 13.23 -15.57
C THR A 29 -4.03 12.84 -15.27
N ALA A 30 -3.54 13.19 -14.08
CA ALA A 30 -2.24 12.78 -13.60
C ALA A 30 -2.30 11.26 -13.40
N SER A 31 -1.99 10.51 -14.46
CA SER A 31 -1.81 9.07 -14.37
C SER A 31 -0.70 8.80 -13.37
N ALA A 32 -1.07 8.25 -12.21
CA ALA A 32 -0.16 7.96 -11.12
C ALA A 32 0.81 6.85 -11.55
N ASN A 33 1.92 7.23 -12.19
CA ASN A 33 2.86 6.28 -12.76
C ASN A 33 3.72 5.65 -11.66
N THR A 34 3.53 4.34 -11.44
CA THR A 34 4.38 3.54 -10.56
C THR A 34 5.39 2.77 -11.41
N LYS A 35 6.68 3.09 -11.28
CA LYS A 35 7.77 2.41 -11.97
C LYS A 35 8.58 1.56 -11.00
N PHE A 36 8.56 0.25 -11.18
CA PHE A 36 9.46 -0.66 -10.48
C PHE A 36 10.91 -0.38 -10.88
N ARG A 37 11.84 -0.42 -9.91
CA ARG A 37 13.28 -0.27 -10.17
C ARG A 37 14.02 -1.57 -9.95
N TYR A 38 14.00 -2.10 -8.71
CA TYR A 38 14.71 -3.31 -8.36
C TYR A 38 14.22 -3.90 -7.04
N TYR A 39 14.55 -5.17 -6.82
CA TYR A 39 14.44 -5.85 -5.54
C TYR A 39 15.76 -5.84 -4.79
N LYS A 40 15.66 -5.78 -3.46
CA LYS A 40 16.77 -6.03 -2.56
C LYS A 40 16.35 -7.12 -1.58
N ASN A 41 17.06 -8.24 -1.57
CA ASN A 41 16.96 -9.18 -0.46
C ASN A 41 17.55 -8.49 0.77
N ILE A 42 16.74 -8.31 1.80
CA ILE A 42 17.17 -7.60 3.02
C ILE A 42 17.51 -8.55 4.16
N LYS A 43 17.58 -9.86 3.89
CA LYS A 43 17.67 -10.94 4.87
C LYS A 43 16.45 -10.96 5.79
N ASP A 44 16.14 -12.13 6.29
CA ASP A 44 14.97 -12.34 7.15
C ASP A 44 15.10 -11.54 8.45
N HIS A 45 14.35 -10.44 8.51
CA HIS A 45 14.34 -9.54 9.65
C HIS A 45 12.92 -9.36 10.15
N THR A 46 12.77 -9.31 11.47
CA THR A 46 11.46 -9.11 12.07
C THR A 46 11.16 -7.62 12.21
N TYR A 47 9.95 -7.23 11.82
CA TYR A 47 9.44 -5.88 11.91
C TYR A 47 8.14 -5.87 12.71
N LYS A 48 7.88 -4.77 13.38
CA LYS A 48 6.65 -4.49 14.12
C LYS A 48 5.71 -3.64 13.27
N ILE A 49 4.43 -3.97 13.26
CA ILE A 49 3.39 -3.18 12.58
C ILE A 49 3.21 -1.86 13.33
N LYS A 50 3.45 -0.73 12.63
CA LYS A 50 3.27 0.63 13.17
C LYS A 50 1.85 1.14 12.94
N THR A 51 1.25 0.78 11.81
CA THR A 51 -0.10 1.20 11.41
C THR A 51 -0.75 0.15 10.55
N THR A 52 -2.04 -0.07 10.74
CA THR A 52 -2.87 -1.05 10.03
C THR A 52 -3.51 -0.49 8.75
N LYS A 53 -3.43 0.84 8.57
CA LYS A 53 -4.11 1.56 7.47
C LYS A 53 -3.51 1.40 6.06
N PRO A 54 -2.20 1.12 5.87
CA PRO A 54 -1.66 1.01 4.51
C PRO A 54 -2.23 -0.19 3.75
N TYR A 55 -2.51 0.01 2.47
CA TYR A 55 -2.92 -1.08 1.58
C TYR A 55 -1.79 -2.07 1.35
N VAL A 56 -2.18 -3.34 1.20
CA VAL A 56 -1.29 -4.43 0.83
C VAL A 56 -1.36 -4.66 -0.68
N TYR A 57 -0.24 -4.99 -1.28
CA TYR A 57 -0.12 -5.35 -2.69
C TYR A 57 0.27 -6.82 -2.80
N SER A 58 -0.23 -7.52 -3.82
CA SER A 58 0.09 -8.94 -4.02
C SER A 58 1.52 -9.12 -4.54
N ASN A 59 2.02 -8.19 -5.35
CA ASN A 59 3.35 -8.25 -5.92
C ASN A 59 4.22 -7.04 -5.54
N GLY A 60 5.53 -7.21 -5.70
CA GLY A 60 6.48 -6.16 -5.39
C GLY A 60 6.68 -5.14 -6.52
N LYS A 61 6.08 -5.34 -7.69
CA LYS A 61 5.99 -4.28 -8.71
C LYS A 61 4.95 -3.21 -8.33
N ILE A 62 4.14 -3.48 -7.31
CA ILE A 62 3.12 -2.58 -6.76
C ILE A 62 2.06 -2.24 -7.83
N THR A 63 1.80 -3.18 -8.75
CA THR A 63 0.80 -3.01 -9.82
C THR A 63 -0.58 -3.50 -9.40
N HIS A 64 -0.65 -4.50 -8.51
CA HIS A 64 -1.90 -5.07 -8.01
C HIS A 64 -2.09 -4.73 -6.54
N LYS A 65 -2.89 -3.70 -6.29
CA LYS A 65 -3.38 -3.33 -4.97
C LYS A 65 -4.45 -4.34 -4.55
N THR A 66 -4.29 -4.96 -3.39
CA THR A 66 -5.33 -5.83 -2.83
C THR A 66 -6.46 -5.00 -2.23
N ILE A 67 -7.61 -5.62 -2.00
CA ILE A 67 -8.73 -4.98 -1.26
C ILE A 67 -8.43 -4.83 0.23
N PHE A 68 -7.37 -5.49 0.72
CA PHE A 68 -7.05 -5.56 2.13
C PHE A 68 -6.02 -4.52 2.55
N MET A 69 -6.25 -3.97 3.74
CA MET A 69 -5.29 -3.13 4.46
C MET A 69 -4.43 -4.02 5.36
N LEU A 70 -3.28 -3.50 5.81
CA LEU A 70 -2.35 -4.27 6.64
C LEU A 70 -3.02 -4.84 7.91
N GLY A 71 -4.03 -4.16 8.45
CA GLY A 71 -4.82 -4.64 9.59
C GLY A 71 -5.50 -5.99 9.38
N ALA A 72 -5.80 -6.39 8.15
CA ALA A 72 -6.34 -7.72 7.88
C ALA A 72 -5.31 -8.85 8.08
N PHE A 73 -4.03 -8.51 8.23
CA PHE A 73 -2.92 -9.44 8.40
C PHE A 73 -2.28 -9.38 9.78
N GLY A 74 -2.72 -8.45 10.64
CA GLY A 74 -2.18 -8.30 11.98
C GLY A 74 -2.37 -6.91 12.54
N ASP A 75 -2.45 -6.86 13.87
CA ASP A 75 -2.69 -5.62 14.60
C ASP A 75 -1.45 -4.75 14.77
N LYS A 76 -1.69 -3.49 15.12
CA LYS A 76 -0.62 -2.58 15.50
C LYS A 76 0.15 -3.15 16.68
N GLY A 77 1.43 -3.39 16.47
CA GLY A 77 2.32 -3.95 17.48
C GLY A 77 2.66 -5.42 17.27
N GLU A 78 1.98 -6.11 16.36
CA GLU A 78 2.37 -7.46 15.98
C GLU A 78 3.66 -7.48 15.17
N TYR A 79 4.30 -8.66 15.17
CA TYR A 79 5.54 -8.91 14.46
C TYR A 79 5.30 -9.67 13.17
N VAL A 80 5.95 -9.21 12.11
CA VAL A 80 5.98 -9.84 10.79
C VAL A 80 7.43 -10.08 10.37
N LEU A 81 7.67 -11.13 9.60
CA LEU A 81 8.95 -11.37 8.96
C LEU A 81 9.01 -10.59 7.65
N VAL A 82 10.09 -9.86 7.43
CA VAL A 82 10.37 -9.18 6.16
C VAL A 82 11.58 -9.80 5.50
N THR A 83 11.43 -10.13 4.22
CA THR A 83 12.46 -10.88 3.45
C THR A 83 13.01 -10.07 2.28
N TYR A 84 12.16 -9.28 1.62
CA TYR A 84 12.54 -8.46 0.47
C TYR A 84 12.07 -7.01 0.61
N ALA A 85 12.82 -6.11 -0.02
CA ALA A 85 12.44 -4.73 -0.27
C ALA A 85 12.28 -4.50 -1.77
N SER A 86 11.19 -3.85 -2.16
CA SER A 86 10.97 -3.36 -3.52
C SER A 86 11.16 -1.86 -3.56
N HIS A 87 12.02 -1.41 -4.46
CA HIS A 87 12.26 -0.01 -4.72
C HIS A 87 11.45 0.40 -5.95
N VAL A 88 10.52 1.33 -5.76
CA VAL A 88 9.66 1.85 -6.82
C VAL A 88 9.74 3.36 -6.89
N THR A 89 9.33 3.92 -8.02
CA THR A 89 9.05 5.35 -8.17
C THR A 89 7.55 5.52 -8.28
N GLN A 90 6.94 6.28 -7.38
CA GLN A 90 5.52 6.63 -7.43
C GLN A 90 5.42 8.13 -7.58
N ASN A 91 4.80 8.59 -8.66
CA ASN A 91 4.62 10.02 -8.95
C ASN A 91 5.96 10.79 -8.85
N GLY A 92 7.01 10.26 -9.48
CA GLY A 92 8.36 10.82 -9.43
C GLY A 92 9.14 10.59 -8.13
N LYS A 93 8.50 10.14 -7.04
CA LYS A 93 9.14 9.96 -5.73
C LYS A 93 9.60 8.52 -5.51
N LYS A 94 10.80 8.34 -4.96
CA LYS A 94 11.31 7.02 -4.56
C LYS A 94 10.54 6.52 -3.33
N VAL A 95 9.98 5.33 -3.42
CA VAL A 95 9.23 4.67 -2.34
C VAL A 95 9.72 3.24 -2.19
N VAL A 96 9.75 2.75 -0.95
CA VAL A 96 10.15 1.38 -0.64
C VAL A 96 8.96 0.62 -0.06
N TYR A 97 8.76 -0.60 -0.56
CA TYR A 97 7.79 -1.56 -0.06
C TYR A 97 8.53 -2.79 0.49
N TYR A 98 7.97 -3.41 1.51
CA TYR A 98 8.52 -4.60 2.16
C TYR A 98 7.60 -5.79 1.94
N LYS A 99 8.19 -6.93 1.52
CA LYS A 99 7.51 -8.21 1.49
C LYS A 99 7.46 -8.76 2.91
N PHE A 100 6.27 -8.79 3.49
CA PHE A 100 6.05 -9.31 4.84
C PHE A 100 5.45 -10.72 4.81
N LYS A 101 5.62 -11.46 5.91
CA LYS A 101 4.94 -12.70 6.25
C LYS A 101 4.51 -12.65 7.72
N ASN A 102 3.22 -12.83 8.01
CA ASN A 102 2.72 -12.82 9.39
C ASN A 102 2.80 -14.22 10.03
N GLY A 103 2.38 -14.34 11.31
CA GLY A 103 2.38 -15.60 12.05
C GLY A 103 1.44 -16.67 11.48
N ALA A 104 0.42 -16.28 10.72
CA ALA A 104 -0.49 -17.18 10.01
C ALA A 104 0.01 -17.56 8.60
N GLY A 105 1.16 -17.04 8.16
CA GLY A 105 1.77 -17.39 6.89
C GLY A 105 1.28 -16.56 5.70
N PHE A 106 0.39 -15.60 5.90
CA PHE A 106 -0.01 -14.68 4.84
C PHE A 106 1.14 -13.76 4.45
N THR A 107 1.30 -13.56 3.14
CA THR A 107 2.33 -12.69 2.58
C THR A 107 1.74 -11.55 1.78
N GLY A 108 2.44 -10.44 1.75
CA GLY A 108 2.09 -9.31 0.90
C GLY A 108 3.16 -8.25 0.89
N TRP A 109 2.93 -7.19 0.13
CA TRP A 109 3.81 -6.04 0.02
C TRP A 109 3.17 -4.82 0.65
N VAL A 110 3.84 -4.21 1.62
CA VAL A 110 3.35 -3.01 2.31
C VAL A 110 4.40 -1.92 2.32
N ARG A 111 3.97 -0.66 2.33
CA ARG A 111 4.88 0.49 2.35
C ARG A 111 5.79 0.42 3.58
N ARG A 112 7.08 0.67 3.41
CA ARG A 112 8.09 0.62 4.48
C ARG A 112 7.68 1.41 5.73
N SER A 113 7.04 2.57 5.58
CA SER A 113 6.61 3.42 6.70
C SER A 113 5.55 2.79 7.60
N ALA A 114 4.88 1.72 7.14
CA ALA A 114 3.93 0.93 7.92
C ALA A 114 4.62 0.05 8.97
N LEU A 115 5.91 -0.19 8.82
CA LEU A 115 6.68 -1.14 9.60
C LEU A 115 7.85 -0.44 10.31
N LYS A 116 8.13 -0.85 11.54
CA LYS A 116 9.32 -0.44 12.30
C LYS A 116 10.17 -1.67 12.55
N LYS A 117 11.49 -1.57 12.37
CA LYS A 117 12.39 -2.70 12.67
C LYS A 117 12.20 -3.09 14.14
N GLY A 118 11.93 -4.37 14.39
CA GLY A 118 11.70 -4.87 15.74
C GLY A 118 13.01 -5.29 16.40
N ASN A 119 13.19 -4.96 17.67
CA ASN A 119 14.16 -5.64 18.53
C ASN A 119 13.42 -6.80 19.17
N THR A 120 13.60 -7.99 18.63
CA THR A 120 12.83 -9.17 19.02
C THR A 120 13.79 -10.32 19.30
N THR A 121 13.34 -11.24 20.16
CA THR A 121 14.12 -12.41 20.53
C THR A 121 14.28 -13.33 19.34
N LYS A 122 15.42 -14.04 19.29
CA LYS A 122 15.71 -15.03 18.23
C LYS A 122 14.57 -16.06 18.08
N SER A 123 13.84 -16.35 19.16
CA SER A 123 12.70 -17.26 19.17
C SER A 123 11.53 -16.79 18.31
N VAL A 124 11.10 -15.54 18.40
CA VAL A 124 10.00 -15.01 17.58
C VAL A 124 10.38 -14.98 16.10
N THR A 125 11.62 -14.58 15.79
CA THR A 125 12.13 -14.65 14.41
C THR A 125 12.15 -16.09 13.89
N ARG A 126 12.54 -17.07 14.71
CA ARG A 126 12.55 -18.48 14.33
C ARG A 126 11.15 -18.99 14.02
N ILE A 127 10.17 -18.70 14.87
CA ILE A 127 8.76 -19.08 14.66
C ILE A 127 8.26 -18.50 13.33
N LEU A 128 8.44 -17.19 13.12
CA LEU A 128 8.00 -16.55 11.88
C LEU A 128 8.72 -17.09 10.63
N LYS A 129 9.96 -17.57 10.76
CA LYS A 129 10.67 -18.24 9.66
C LYS A 129 10.03 -19.60 9.32
N THR A 130 9.73 -20.42 10.32
CA THR A 130 9.22 -21.78 10.14
C THR A 130 7.76 -21.83 9.67
N VAL A 131 6.98 -20.77 9.90
CA VAL A 131 5.61 -20.67 9.38
C VAL A 131 5.61 -20.79 7.85
N LYS A 132 4.88 -21.78 7.32
CA LYS A 132 4.75 -21.98 5.88
C LYS A 132 3.90 -20.85 5.26
N PRO A 133 4.24 -20.38 4.04
CA PRO A 133 3.41 -19.39 3.37
C PRO A 133 2.03 -19.98 3.08
N HIS A 134 0.99 -19.18 3.31
CA HIS A 134 -0.38 -19.57 2.99
C HIS A 134 -0.51 -19.73 1.46
N LYS A 135 -1.03 -20.88 1.01
CA LYS A 135 -1.27 -21.13 -0.41
C LYS A 135 -2.40 -20.21 -0.91
N GLY A 136 -2.19 -19.53 -2.03
CA GLY A 136 -3.23 -18.73 -2.70
C GLY A 136 -3.04 -17.21 -2.73
N TRP A 137 -1.92 -16.66 -2.23
CA TRP A 137 -1.67 -15.22 -2.14
C TRP A 137 -0.28 -14.79 -2.66
N SER A 138 0.15 -15.30 -3.82
CA SER A 138 1.34 -14.82 -4.54
C SER A 138 1.01 -14.40 -5.96
#